data_AF-A0A4V2SE08-F1
#
_entry.id   AF-A0A4V2SE08-F1
#
_cell.length_a   1.000
_cell.length_b   1.000
_cell.length_c   1.000
_cell.angle_alpha   90.00
_cell.angle_beta   90.00
_cell.angle_gamma   90.00
#
_symmetry.space_group_name_H-M   'P 1'
#
loop_
_entity.id
_entity.type
_entity.pdbx_description
1 polymer ?
#
loop_
_entity_poly.entity_id
_entity_poly.type
_entity_poly.pdbx_seq_one_letter_code
_entity_poly.pdbx_strand_id
1 'polypeptide(L)' 'MIAKSPESVIVFVEVKARRNDVFGSGGAAVTPAKQRKIIRTAKQYIFDHRLSWEGDFRFDVILFEKDRMEHMVHAFF' A
#
# COMPACT_ATOMS: atom_id res chain seq x y z
N MET A 1 -3.64 5.75 -2.36
CA MET A 1 -4.79 5.36 -3.22
C MET A 1 -5.56 4.24 -2.52
N ILE A 2 -6.87 4.15 -2.71
CA ILE A 2 -7.69 3.05 -2.18
C ILE A 2 -8.37 2.38 -3.37
N ALA A 3 -8.33 1.06 -3.41
CA ALA A 3 -8.93 0.25 -4.47
C ALA A 3 -9.74 -0.90 -3.86
N LYS A 4 -10.58 -1.53 -4.67
CA LYS A 4 -11.29 -2.76 -4.33
C LYS A 4 -10.82 -3.86 -5.28
N SER A 5 -10.41 -5.01 -4.76
CA SER A 5 -10.03 -6.17 -5.59
C SER A 5 -11.28 -6.87 -6.16
N PRO A 6 -11.12 -7.76 -7.17
CA PRO A 6 -12.22 -8.60 -7.66
C PRO A 6 -12.88 -9.45 -6.55
N GLU A 7 -12.11 -9.86 -5.54
CA GLU A 7 -12.54 -10.64 -4.38
C GLU A 7 -13.13 -9.76 -3.25
N SER A 8 -13.40 -8.48 -3.53
CA SER A 8 -13.91 -7.49 -2.57
C SER A 8 -12.98 -7.11 -1.42
N VAL A 9 -11.67 -7.35 -1.56
CA VAL A 9 -10.64 -6.88 -0.62
C VAL A 9 -10.46 -5.37 -0.77
N ILE A 10 -10.38 -4.64 0.34
CA ILE A 10 -10.02 -3.22 0.31
C ILE A 10 -8.49 -3.11 0.30
N VAL A 11 -7.96 -2.46 -0.73
CA VAL A 11 -6.53 -2.35 -0.97
C VAL A 11 -6.07 -0.91 -0.75
N PHE A 12 -5.22 -0.70 0.24
CA PHE A 12 -4.51 0.55 0.47
C PHE A 12 -3.20 0.54 -0.30
N VAL A 13 -3.09 1.41 -1.30
CA VAL A 13 -1.94 1.45 -2.20
C VAL A 13 -1.10 2.70 -1.96
N GLU A 14 0.17 2.50 -1.64
CA GLU A 14 1.20 3.54 -1.66
C GLU A 14 1.87 3.56 -3.04
N VAL A 15 1.92 4.73 -3.69
CA VAL A 15 2.54 4.88 -5.01
C VAL A 15 3.84 5.68 -4.88
N LYS A 16 4.92 5.21 -5.50
CA LYS A 16 6.24 5.82 -5.41
C LYS A 16 6.96 5.87 -6.75
N ALA A 17 7.44 7.06 -7.13
CA ALA A 17 8.41 7.22 -8.20
C ALA A 17 9.84 7.11 -7.64
N ARG A 18 10.66 6.26 -8.25
CA ARG A 18 12.10 6.15 -7.96
C ARG A 18 12.88 6.95 -8.99
N ARG A 19 13.80 7.79 -8.49
CA ARG A 19 14.78 8.49 -9.35
C ARG A 19 16.10 7.74 -9.47
N ASN A 20 16.53 7.03 -8.41
CA ASN A 20 17.79 6.29 -8.34
C ASN A 20 17.61 4.97 -7.57
N ASP A 21 18.43 3.97 -7.88
CA ASP A 21 18.38 2.58 -7.39
C ASP A 21 18.94 2.38 -5.95
N VAL A 22 19.12 3.47 -5.19
CA VAL A 22 19.90 3.48 -3.93
C VAL A 22 19.17 2.81 -2.75
N PHE A 23 17.85 2.62 -2.85
CA PHE A 23 17.07 1.91 -1.85
C PHE A 23 16.52 0.64 -2.52
N GLY A 24 16.90 -0.54 -2.04
CA GLY A 24 16.66 -1.87 -2.66
C GLY A 24 15.19 -2.23 -2.97
N SER A 25 14.88 -3.53 -3.08
CA SER A 25 13.54 -4.04 -3.47
C SER A 25 12.40 -3.35 -2.72
N GLY A 26 11.19 -3.27 -3.29
CA GLY A 26 10.18 -2.31 -2.81
C GLY A 26 9.68 -2.45 -1.37
N GLY A 27 10.04 -3.51 -0.65
CA GLY A 27 9.95 -3.56 0.82
C GLY A 27 10.85 -2.53 1.53
N ALA A 28 12.03 -2.22 0.99
CA ALA A 28 12.92 -1.19 1.50
C ALA A 28 12.37 0.24 1.27
N ALA A 29 11.47 0.43 0.31
CA ALA A 29 10.86 1.74 0.02
C ALA A 29 9.79 2.16 1.04
N VAL A 30 9.21 1.18 1.76
CA VAL A 30 8.21 1.41 2.80
C VAL A 30 8.80 1.09 4.17
N THR A 31 9.55 2.06 4.69
CA THR A 31 10.14 1.98 6.03
C THR A 31 9.08 1.72 7.11
N PRO A 32 9.45 1.15 8.27
CA PRO A 32 8.50 0.90 9.38
C PRO A 32 7.71 2.14 9.81
N ALA A 33 8.31 3.33 9.72
CA ALA A 33 7.62 4.59 9.99
C ALA A 33 6.50 4.89 8.98
N LYS A 34 6.73 4.60 7.69
CA LYS A 34 5.72 4.72 6.63
C LYS A 34 4.61 3.68 6.81
N GLN A 35 4.95 2.43 7.11
CA GLN A 35 3.97 1.38 7.39
C GLN A 35 3.02 1.81 8.51
N ARG A 36 3.56 2.25 9.67
CA ARG A 36 2.74 2.75 10.78
C ARG A 36 1.81 3.90 10.39
N LYS A 37 2.30 4.84 9.57
CA LYS A 37 1.48 5.96 9.08
C LYS A 37 0.34 5.45 8.20
N ILE A 38 0.63 4.57 7.24
CA ILE A 38 -0.36 4.02 6.31
C ILE A 38 -1.41 3.19 7.06
N ILE A 39 -0.99 2.33 8.00
CA ILE A 39 -1.89 1.54 8.85
C ILE A 39 -2.81 2.46 9.66
N ARG A 40 -2.28 3.53 10.25
CA ARG A 40 -3.10 4.49 11.00
C ARG A 40 -4.14 5.15 10.10
N THR A 41 -3.74 5.59 8.91
CA THR A 41 -4.66 6.18 7.92
C THR A 41 -5.72 5.17 7.47
N ALA A 42 -5.34 3.91 7.24
CA ALA A 42 -6.26 2.85 6.88
C ALA A 42 -7.29 2.57 7.98
N LYS A 43 -6.85 2.45 9.24
CA LYS A 43 -7.74 2.29 10.40
C LYS A 43 -8.76 3.42 10.49
N GLN A 44 -8.30 4.67 10.30
CA GLN A 44 -9.19 5.83 10.31
C GLN A 44 -10.18 5.78 9.15
N TYR A 45 -9.72 5.48 7.94
CA TYR A 45 -10.60 5.35 6.77
C TYR A 45 -11.68 4.29 6.98
N ILE A 46 -11.32 3.12 7.49
CA ILE A 46 -12.23 2.02 7.80
C ILE A 46 -13.30 2.47 8.82
N PHE A 47 -12.87 3.14 9.89
CA PHE A 47 -13.75 3.67 10.92
C PHE A 47 -14.73 4.71 10.36
N ASP A 48 -14.21 5.72 9.65
CA ASP A 48 -14.99 6.83 9.10
C ASP A 48 -16.05 6.35 8.09
N HIS A 49 -15.74 5.28 7.34
CA HIS A 49 -16.61 4.72 6.31
C HIS A 49 -17.44 3.52 6.80
N ARG A 50 -17.36 3.19 8.11
CA ARG A 50 -18.06 2.04 8.72
C ARG A 50 -17.86 0.73 7.96
N LEU A 51 -16.66 0.54 7.43
CA LEU A 51 -16.33 -0.68 6.70
C LEU A 51 -16.15 -1.81 7.71
N SER A 52 -16.74 -2.97 7.42
CA SER A 52 -16.61 -4.14 8.27
C SER A 52 -15.14 -4.50 8.43
N TRP A 53 -14.71 -4.72 9.68
CA TRP A 53 -13.38 -5.26 9.98
C TRP A 53 -13.23 -6.73 9.57
N GLU A 54 -14.33 -7.39 9.18
CA GLU A 54 -14.36 -8.77 8.69
C GLU A 54 -13.96 -8.89 7.22
N GLY A 55 -13.85 -7.77 6.49
CA GLY A 55 -13.31 -7.79 5.14
C GLY A 55 -11.79 -7.95 5.15
N ASP A 56 -11.26 -8.71 4.20
CA ASP A 56 -9.81 -8.75 3.98
C ASP A 56 -9.34 -7.35 3.55
N PHE A 57 -8.27 -6.87 4.19
CA PHE A 57 -7.58 -5.63 3.82
C PHE A 57 -6.16 -5.96 3.38
N ARG A 58 -5.65 -5.18 2.43
CA ARG A 58 -4.30 -5.37 1.91
C ARG A 58 -3.57 -4.05 1.75
N PHE A 59 -2.26 -4.07 2.02
CA PHE A 59 -1.38 -2.96 1.72
C PHE A 59 -0.48 -3.31 0.54
N ASP A 60 -0.63 -2.56 -0.55
CA ASP A 60 0.15 -2.74 -1.76
C ASP A 60 1.05 -1.52 -2.01
N VAL A 61 2.10 -1.75 -2.79
CA VAL A 61 2.99 -0.68 -3.25
C VAL A 61 3.10 -0.75 -4.76
N ILE A 62 2.94 0.40 -5.42
CA ILE A 62 3.25 0.53 -6.85
C ILE A 62 4.49 1.41 -6.97
N LEU A 63 5.53 0.87 -7.58
CA LEU A 63 6.77 1.56 -7.88
C LEU A 63 6.81 1.91 -9.35
N PHE A 64 7.14 3.16 -9.64
CA PHE A 64 7.45 3.64 -10.99
C PHE A 64 8.94 3.95 -11.05
N GLU A 65 9.63 3.36 -12.02
CA GLU A 65 11.02 3.66 -12.33
C GLU A 65 11.19 3.80 -13.84
N LYS A 66 11.48 5.02 -14.29
CA LYS A 66 11.52 5.36 -15.72
C LYS A 66 10.21 4.88 -16.39
N ASP A 67 10.31 3.94 -17.32
CA ASP A 67 9.18 3.37 -18.08
C ASP A 67 8.68 2.04 -17.50
N ARG A 68 9.17 1.64 -16.32
CA ARG A 68 8.77 0.41 -15.65
C ARG A 68 7.85 0.70 -14.47
N MET A 69 6.83 -0.14 -14.33
CA MET A 69 5.94 -0.17 -13.18
C MET A 69 6.01 -1.56 -12.54
N GLU A 70 6.23 -1.59 -11.23
CA GLU A 70 6.21 -2.79 -10.41
C GLU A 70 5.10 -2.67 -9.38
N HIS A 71 4.20 -3.66 -9.34
CA HIS A 71 3.15 -3.77 -8.34
C HIS A 71 3.50 -4.86 -7.34
N MET A 72 3.80 -4.44 -6.12
CA MET A 72 4.03 -5.33 -4.99
C MET A 72 2.74 -5.53 -4.22
N VAL A 73 2.22 -6.74 -4.32
CA VAL A 73 1.03 -7.20 -3.62
C VAL A 73 1.42 -7.68 -2.22
N HIS A 74 0.64 -7.33 -1.18
CA HIS A 74 0.96 -7.65 0.23
C HIS A 74 2.33 -7.13 0.66
N ALA A 75 2.63 -5.87 0.32
CA ALA A 75 3.94 -5.28 0.59
C ALA A 75 4.28 -5.20 2.09
N PHE A 76 3.26 -5.08 2.96
CA PHE A 76 3.39 -5.11 4.43
C PHE A 76 2.03 -5.35 5.11
N PHE A 77 2.06 -5.42 6.45
CA PHE A 77 0.92 -5.67 7.35
C PHE A 77 0.58 -4.44 8.20
#